data_AF-A0A836U1X2-F1
#
_entry.id   AF-A0A836U1X2-F1
#
_cell.length_a   1.000
_cell.length_b   1.000
_cell.length_c   1.000
_cell.angle_alpha   90.00
_cell.angle_beta   90.00
_cell.angle_gamma   90.00
#
_symmetry.space_group_name_H-M   'P 1'
#
loop_
_entity.id
_entity.type
_entity.pdbx_description
1 polymer ?
#
loop_
_entity_poly.entity_id
_entity_poly.type
_entity_poly.pdbx_seq_one_letter_code
_entity_poly.pdbx_strand_id
1 'polypeptide(L)'
;MPIISIIGRRSIRVRLLIWTIYGLLAAGATTMIYPFLLMLSGSTKSSVDSPTSNMIPLFMLNEVDLYRKYVEALFNEHLEVTKNVYQSSSASFRTLELPSNPKPGLVATWSDFLNETELPPYTYAIGHIEAPVTRGVLPSHLRAFKQQMIDRFDDDIMAMNLVMKTDFVSWNAFALRREEYQQRRNKVLDAPFNQAQNKFKAEQPLEDRYYFSIEGFYRNQYLKSQYTIDIAAYNLEHDTRHESWLQVHLDRRLPMGSGRTDLERQDWQDFVRTIVSLLWLRMDVDTAPLYKEYIAKKYGDIAELNLSYDTRYTSFEQVPFPTACPSKGAGASDWETFLQGWEDDSGTLYQAPAEALYIHSVDFLFRDHLQERYYSLQKLNDDLGLAATDWLEVLPPQQDWHYQAFREKTTELRWEFLTRNFITVIDYLALHGRGIYNTFVYCTLAVLSALIINPVAAYALSRYKPPSAYKVLLFLMLTMAFPPMVTQIPIFLMLREFALLNTFWALILPGLANGYSIFLLKGFFDSLPRELYESAQIDGAGEFRIFWQITMSLSQPILAVIALQAFTAAYSNFIMALLICQDENMWTLMPWLYQLQQRSGEGVIFASLIVAALPTFVIFVFAQNVIMRGIVVPVEK
;
A
#
# COMPACT_ATOMS: atom_id res chain seq x y z
N MET A 1 19.58 -5.56 -48.19
CA MET A 1 18.92 -4.64 -49.15
C MET A 1 17.48 -4.43 -48.71
N PRO A 2 16.83 -3.27 -48.95
CA PRO A 2 15.38 -3.22 -48.79
C PRO A 2 14.76 -4.30 -49.69
N ILE A 3 13.75 -5.00 -49.18
CA ILE A 3 12.99 -6.06 -49.88
C ILE A 3 12.45 -5.59 -51.25
N ILE A 4 12.49 -4.28 -51.52
CA ILE A 4 11.96 -3.61 -52.70
C ILE A 4 13.07 -2.77 -53.34
N SER A 5 13.35 -3.03 -54.62
CA SER A 5 14.35 -2.30 -55.41
C SER A 5 14.02 -0.80 -55.51
N ILE A 6 15.06 0.04 -55.64
CA ILE A 6 14.92 1.50 -55.74
C ILE A 6 14.02 1.90 -56.92
N ILE A 7 14.03 1.12 -58.01
CA ILE A 7 13.20 1.31 -59.21
C ILE A 7 11.74 0.92 -58.92
N GLY A 8 11.51 -0.16 -58.17
CA GLY A 8 10.17 -0.64 -57.80
C GLY A 8 9.36 0.35 -56.93
N ARG A 9 10.03 1.17 -56.11
CA ARG A 9 9.38 2.19 -55.24
C ARG A 9 8.64 3.31 -55.97
N ARG A 10 8.85 3.47 -57.29
CA ARG A 10 8.12 4.44 -58.12
C ARG A 10 6.75 3.92 -58.59
N SER A 11 6.51 2.61 -58.55
CA SER A 11 5.22 2.01 -58.91
C SER A 11 4.14 2.31 -57.86
N ILE A 12 2.96 2.77 -58.30
CA ILE A 12 1.79 3.01 -57.44
C ILE A 12 1.40 1.77 -56.65
N ARG A 13 1.47 0.58 -57.26
CA ARG A 13 1.13 -0.70 -56.59
C ARG A 13 2.09 -1.00 -55.43
N VAL A 14 3.38 -0.72 -55.63
CA VAL A 14 4.41 -0.93 -54.59
C VAL A 14 4.28 0.11 -53.48
N ARG A 15 3.95 1.37 -53.81
CA ARG A 15 3.65 2.38 -52.79
C ARG A 15 2.44 2.00 -51.96
N LEU A 16 1.34 1.58 -52.59
CA LEU A 16 0.14 1.11 -51.89
C LEU A 16 0.47 -0.07 -50.95
N LEU A 17 1.22 -1.07 -51.41
CA LEU A 17 1.66 -2.19 -50.58
C LEU A 17 2.47 -1.72 -49.36
N ILE A 18 3.42 -0.80 -49.55
CA ILE A 18 4.23 -0.23 -48.46
C ILE A 18 3.35 0.55 -47.47
N TRP A 19 2.42 1.38 -47.97
CA TRP A 19 1.46 2.10 -47.13
C TRP A 19 0.58 1.15 -46.32
N THR A 20 0.10 0.05 -46.93
CA THR A 20 -0.66 -0.98 -46.23
C THR A 20 0.18 -1.66 -45.15
N ILE A 21 1.43 -2.01 -45.43
CA ILE A 21 2.35 -2.60 -44.44
C ILE A 21 2.57 -1.64 -43.27
N TYR A 22 2.90 -0.37 -43.53
CA TYR A 22 3.08 0.61 -42.46
C TYR A 22 1.78 0.90 -41.70
N GLY A 23 0.63 0.93 -42.38
CA GLY A 23 -0.68 1.07 -41.74
C GLY A 23 -0.98 -0.07 -40.79
N LEU A 24 -0.72 -1.32 -41.21
CA LEU A 24 -0.88 -2.51 -40.35
C LEU A 24 0.10 -2.51 -39.18
N LEU A 25 1.36 -2.15 -39.41
CA LEU A 25 2.37 -2.04 -38.35
C LEU A 25 2.02 -0.95 -37.34
N ALA A 26 1.55 0.21 -37.80
CA ALA A 26 1.12 1.30 -36.93
C ALA A 26 -0.14 0.92 -36.13
N ALA A 27 -1.10 0.24 -36.76
CA ALA A 27 -2.28 -0.29 -36.07
C ALA A 27 -1.88 -1.31 -34.98
N GLY A 28 -0.98 -2.26 -35.32
CA GLY A 28 -0.44 -3.22 -34.36
C GLY A 28 0.36 -2.57 -33.22
N ALA A 29 1.13 -1.52 -33.50
CA ALA A 29 1.81 -0.76 -32.45
C ALA A 29 0.81 -0.06 -31.53
N THR A 30 -0.24 0.55 -32.10
CA THR A 30 -1.28 1.25 -31.34
C THR A 30 -2.06 0.31 -30.43
N THR A 31 -2.38 -0.91 -30.89
CA THR A 31 -3.07 -1.93 -30.08
C THR A 31 -2.22 -2.47 -28.93
N MET A 32 -0.89 -2.31 -28.97
CA MET A 32 0.01 -2.65 -27.87
C MET A 32 0.24 -1.48 -26.91
N ILE A 33 0.35 -0.25 -27.43
CA ILE A 33 0.60 0.95 -26.63
C ILE A 33 -0.59 1.25 -25.71
N TYR A 34 -1.82 1.12 -26.20
CA TYR A 34 -3.01 1.45 -25.42
C TYR A 34 -3.16 0.61 -24.12
N PRO A 35 -3.12 -0.74 -24.16
CA PRO A 35 -3.11 -1.55 -22.94
C PRO A 35 -1.92 -1.25 -22.02
N PHE A 36 -0.75 -0.95 -22.57
CA PHE A 36 0.42 -0.58 -21.78
C PHE A 36 0.20 0.74 -21.02
N LEU A 37 -0.37 1.77 -21.67
CA LEU A 37 -0.74 3.02 -21.02
C LEU A 37 -1.81 2.81 -19.94
N LEU A 38 -2.78 1.94 -20.19
CA LEU A 38 -3.77 1.56 -19.18
C LEU A 38 -3.13 0.84 -17.99
N MET A 39 -2.16 -0.04 -18.22
CA MET A 39 -1.40 -0.71 -17.16
C MET A 39 -0.56 0.29 -16.37
N LEU A 40 0.08 1.25 -17.04
CA LEU A 40 0.84 2.31 -16.39
C LEU A 40 -0.06 3.20 -15.54
N SER A 41 -1.19 3.63 -16.05
CA SER A 41 -2.20 4.34 -15.26
C SER A 41 -2.72 3.48 -14.10
N GLY A 42 -3.00 2.20 -14.39
CA GLY A 42 -3.44 1.20 -13.44
C GLY A 42 -2.51 1.05 -12.24
N SER A 43 -1.20 1.16 -12.49
CA SER A 43 -0.16 1.07 -11.45
C SER A 43 -0.20 2.19 -10.41
N THR A 44 -0.96 3.26 -10.65
CA THR A 44 -1.09 4.40 -9.73
C THR A 44 -2.41 4.41 -8.96
N LYS A 45 -3.29 3.45 -9.24
CA LYS A 45 -4.65 3.41 -8.71
C LYS A 45 -4.71 3.11 -7.21
N SER A 46 -5.85 3.47 -6.64
CA SER A 46 -6.28 3.39 -5.24
C SER A 46 -7.77 3.06 -5.19
N SER A 47 -8.37 3.04 -3.99
CA SER A 47 -9.81 2.85 -3.87
C SER A 47 -10.62 3.99 -4.53
N VAL A 48 -10.04 5.19 -4.66
CA VAL A 48 -10.67 6.36 -5.28
C VAL A 48 -10.87 6.19 -6.79
N ASP A 49 -9.86 5.71 -7.50
CA ASP A 49 -9.79 5.72 -8.96
C ASP A 49 -9.76 4.32 -9.62
N SER A 50 -9.78 3.25 -8.82
CA SER A 50 -9.82 1.84 -9.29
C SER A 50 -10.85 1.58 -10.41
N PRO A 51 -12.11 2.05 -10.32
CA PRO A 51 -13.13 1.75 -11.35
C PRO A 51 -12.90 2.44 -12.70
N THR A 52 -12.04 3.46 -12.76
CA THR A 52 -11.90 4.29 -13.96
C THR A 52 -10.81 3.77 -14.89
N SER A 53 -11.08 3.64 -16.19
CA SER A 53 -10.11 3.14 -17.17
C SER A 53 -9.58 4.27 -18.04
N ASN A 54 -8.81 5.17 -17.43
CA ASN A 54 -8.19 6.31 -18.11
C ASN A 54 -6.71 6.03 -18.41
N MET A 55 -6.23 6.45 -19.59
CA MET A 55 -4.81 6.32 -19.97
C MET A 55 -3.89 7.21 -19.14
N ILE A 56 -4.39 8.37 -18.72
CA ILE A 56 -3.71 9.29 -17.82
C ILE A 56 -4.50 9.30 -16.52
N PRO A 57 -3.87 9.07 -15.36
CA PRO A 57 -4.57 9.12 -14.08
C PRO A 57 -5.21 10.49 -13.86
N LEU A 58 -6.49 10.52 -13.46
CA LEU A 58 -7.23 11.79 -13.33
C LEU A 58 -6.64 12.73 -12.29
N PHE A 59 -6.02 12.20 -11.21
CA PHE A 59 -5.34 13.03 -10.21
C PHE A 59 -4.15 13.83 -10.78
N MET A 60 -3.62 13.44 -11.95
CA MET A 60 -2.59 14.20 -12.66
C MET A 60 -3.16 15.37 -13.45
N LEU A 61 -4.47 15.48 -13.61
CA LEU A 61 -5.10 16.53 -14.41
C LEU A 61 -6.10 17.34 -13.59
N ASN A 62 -6.79 16.70 -12.65
CA ASN A 62 -7.88 17.26 -11.85
C ASN A 62 -7.49 17.38 -10.37
N GLU A 63 -7.62 18.58 -9.81
CA GLU A 63 -7.38 18.87 -8.40
C GLU A 63 -8.35 18.14 -7.48
N VAL A 64 -9.61 17.96 -7.89
CA VAL A 64 -10.63 17.25 -7.10
C VAL A 64 -10.22 15.79 -6.89
N ASP A 65 -9.78 15.11 -7.96
CA ASP A 65 -9.36 13.71 -7.86
C ASP A 65 -8.06 13.55 -7.07
N LEU A 66 -7.16 14.52 -7.14
CA LEU A 66 -5.97 14.57 -6.31
C LEU A 66 -6.31 14.78 -4.83
N TYR A 67 -7.23 15.71 -4.53
CA TYR A 67 -7.71 15.97 -3.17
C TYR A 67 -8.37 14.73 -2.56
N ARG A 68 -9.17 14.01 -3.33
CA ARG A 68 -9.80 12.75 -2.90
C ARG A 68 -8.76 11.70 -2.49
N LYS A 69 -7.69 11.52 -3.30
CA LYS A 69 -6.57 10.61 -2.96
C LYS A 69 -5.76 11.09 -1.77
N TYR A 70 -5.59 12.41 -1.65
CA TYR A 70 -4.95 13.02 -0.48
C TYR A 70 -5.73 12.71 0.79
N VAL A 71 -7.04 12.99 0.83
CA VAL A 71 -7.88 12.71 2.01
C VAL A 71 -7.97 11.21 2.29
N GLU A 72 -8.09 10.36 1.26
CA GLU A 72 -8.02 8.90 1.41
C GLU A 72 -6.73 8.48 2.15
N ALA A 73 -5.57 9.00 1.72
CA ALA A 73 -4.29 8.67 2.35
C ALA A 73 -4.12 9.30 3.74
N LEU A 74 -4.63 10.52 3.95
CA LEU A 74 -4.59 11.24 5.23
C LEU A 74 -5.39 10.50 6.31
N PHE A 75 -6.51 9.88 5.94
CA PHE A 75 -7.34 9.09 6.86
C PHE A 75 -7.07 7.59 6.78
N ASN A 76 -5.97 7.17 6.14
CA ASN A 76 -5.56 5.78 6.03
C ASN A 76 -6.66 4.85 5.48
N GLU A 77 -7.44 5.34 4.51
CA GLU A 77 -8.58 4.66 3.87
C GLU A 77 -9.79 4.39 4.79
N HIS A 78 -9.86 5.00 5.98
CA HIS A 78 -11.00 4.86 6.90
C HIS A 78 -12.02 5.97 6.74
N LEU A 79 -13.00 5.73 5.85
CA LEU A 79 -14.06 6.70 5.55
C LEU A 79 -14.86 7.14 6.77
N GLU A 80 -15.13 6.25 7.72
CA GLU A 80 -15.94 6.57 8.90
C GLU A 80 -15.25 7.62 9.79
N VAL A 81 -13.92 7.58 9.88
CA VAL A 81 -13.16 8.61 10.61
C VAL A 81 -13.21 9.93 9.86
N THR A 82 -13.07 9.91 8.53
CA THR A 82 -13.22 11.12 7.70
C THR A 82 -14.60 11.76 7.87
N LYS A 83 -15.68 10.96 7.89
CA LYS A 83 -17.04 11.46 8.13
C LYS A 83 -17.18 12.10 9.52
N ASN A 84 -16.57 11.51 10.55
CA ASN A 84 -16.58 12.09 11.89
C ASN A 84 -15.83 13.41 11.95
N VAL A 85 -14.65 13.49 11.32
CA VAL A 85 -13.77 14.66 11.42
C VAL A 85 -14.22 15.80 10.52
N TYR A 86 -14.62 15.51 9.28
CA TYR A 86 -15.07 16.52 8.31
C TYR A 86 -16.57 16.79 8.35
N GLN A 87 -17.33 16.01 9.14
CA GLN A 87 -18.78 16.08 9.15
C GLN A 87 -19.42 15.89 7.76
N SER A 88 -18.73 15.11 6.92
CA SER A 88 -19.14 14.85 5.55
C SER A 88 -20.23 13.78 5.49
N SER A 89 -21.18 13.95 4.57
CA SER A 89 -22.19 12.95 4.22
C SER A 89 -21.76 12.04 3.04
N SER A 90 -20.52 12.19 2.55
CA SER A 90 -20.03 11.45 1.38
C SER A 90 -20.07 9.93 1.61
N ALA A 91 -20.66 9.20 0.67
CA ALA A 91 -20.75 7.74 0.72
C ALA A 91 -19.42 7.01 0.46
N SER A 92 -18.46 7.68 -0.17
CA SER A 92 -17.11 7.18 -0.43
C SER A 92 -16.12 8.34 -0.61
N PHE A 93 -14.82 8.05 -0.57
CA PHE A 93 -13.79 9.03 -0.94
C PHE A 93 -13.95 9.54 -2.39
N ARG A 94 -14.59 8.77 -3.28
CA ARG A 94 -14.85 9.17 -4.68
C ARG A 94 -15.88 10.27 -4.81
N THR A 95 -16.78 10.37 -3.83
CA THR A 95 -17.86 11.36 -3.79
C THR A 95 -17.54 12.45 -2.77
N LEU A 96 -16.29 12.53 -2.29
CA LEU A 96 -15.86 13.61 -1.44
C LEU A 96 -15.80 14.89 -2.27
N GLU A 97 -16.37 15.95 -1.73
CA GLU A 97 -16.40 17.28 -2.33
C GLU A 97 -15.29 18.16 -1.74
N LEU A 98 -14.84 19.12 -2.53
CA LEU A 98 -13.96 20.17 -2.03
C LEU A 98 -14.73 21.06 -1.04
N PRO A 99 -14.04 21.68 -0.07
CA PRO A 99 -14.64 22.72 0.75
C PRO A 99 -15.24 23.83 -0.12
N SER A 100 -16.54 24.11 0.07
CA SER A 100 -17.29 25.04 -0.78
C SER A 100 -17.02 26.51 -0.46
N ASN A 101 -16.72 26.84 0.80
CA ASN A 101 -16.43 28.20 1.25
C ASN A 101 -15.46 28.20 2.45
N PRO A 102 -14.16 27.92 2.22
CA PRO A 102 -13.20 27.82 3.30
C PRO A 102 -13.11 29.14 4.06
N LYS A 103 -13.11 29.09 5.40
CA LYS A 103 -13.08 30.27 6.28
C LYS A 103 -11.66 30.54 6.76
N PRO A 104 -10.86 31.41 6.10
CA PRO A 104 -9.42 31.48 6.35
C PRO A 104 -9.10 31.98 7.77
N GLY A 105 -9.92 32.89 8.33
CA GLY A 105 -9.76 33.35 9.71
C GLY A 105 -10.00 32.24 10.74
N LEU A 106 -10.98 31.37 10.50
CA LEU A 106 -11.24 30.22 11.38
C LEU A 106 -10.12 29.18 11.27
N VAL A 107 -9.61 28.93 10.06
CA VAL A 107 -8.45 28.05 9.82
C VAL A 107 -7.17 28.58 10.47
N ALA A 108 -6.93 29.89 10.41
CA ALA A 108 -5.81 30.53 11.11
C ALA A 108 -5.96 30.37 12.63
N THR A 109 -7.15 30.60 13.17
CA THR A 109 -7.42 30.43 14.60
C THR A 109 -7.26 28.98 15.07
N TRP A 110 -7.65 28.01 14.22
CA TRP A 110 -7.39 26.59 14.46
C TRP A 110 -5.89 26.28 14.49
N SER A 111 -5.12 26.87 13.58
CA SER A 111 -3.66 26.69 13.56
C SER A 111 -3.00 27.30 14.81
N ASP A 112 -3.46 28.48 15.25
CA ASP A 112 -3.02 29.10 16.50
C ASP A 112 -3.31 28.18 17.70
N PHE A 113 -4.54 27.67 17.80
CA PHE A 113 -4.95 26.73 18.86
C PHE A 113 -4.04 25.51 18.94
N LEU A 114 -3.71 24.90 17.81
CA LEU A 114 -2.85 23.71 17.77
C LEU A 114 -1.39 24.00 18.15
N ASN A 115 -0.91 25.23 17.94
CA ASN A 115 0.44 25.66 18.32
C ASN A 115 0.52 26.07 19.80
N GLU A 116 -0.56 26.61 20.35
CA GLU A 116 -0.62 27.13 21.72
C GLU A 116 -1.05 26.05 22.75
N THR A 117 -1.75 25.02 22.30
CA THR A 117 -2.33 23.99 23.18
C THR A 117 -1.56 22.68 23.10
N GLU A 118 -1.02 22.21 24.23
CA GLU A 118 -0.42 20.88 24.31
C GLU A 118 -1.51 19.80 24.34
N LEU A 119 -1.72 19.15 23.20
CA LEU A 119 -2.71 18.09 23.05
C LEU A 119 -2.09 16.70 23.31
N PRO A 120 -2.69 15.88 24.20
CA PRO A 120 -2.20 14.53 24.45
C PRO A 120 -2.19 13.65 23.18
N PRO A 121 -1.26 12.68 23.05
CA PRO A 121 -1.15 11.85 21.84
C PRO A 121 -2.40 11.07 21.47
N TYR A 122 -3.31 10.78 22.41
CA TYR A 122 -4.55 10.07 22.11
C TYR A 122 -5.58 10.93 21.36
N THR A 123 -5.35 12.24 21.25
CA THR A 123 -6.33 13.16 20.65
C THR A 123 -6.25 13.27 19.13
N TYR A 124 -5.16 12.78 18.53
CA TYR A 124 -4.91 12.80 17.10
C TYR A 124 -4.18 11.55 16.61
N ALA A 125 -4.31 11.31 15.32
CA ALA A 125 -3.54 10.31 14.58
C ALA A 125 -2.93 10.97 13.34
N ILE A 126 -1.99 10.29 12.68
CA ILE A 126 -1.37 10.74 11.43
C ILE A 126 -1.85 9.91 10.24
N GLY A 127 -1.89 10.56 9.08
CA GLY A 127 -2.12 9.90 7.81
C GLY A 127 -0.91 9.16 7.28
N HIS A 128 -1.09 8.53 6.12
CA HIS A 128 -0.02 7.87 5.37
C HIS A 128 0.74 6.78 6.16
N ILE A 129 0.05 6.03 7.01
CA ILE A 129 0.64 4.92 7.80
C ILE A 129 0.10 3.53 7.41
N GLU A 130 -1.09 3.44 6.82
CA GLU A 130 -1.65 2.17 6.33
C GLU A 130 -2.60 2.38 5.12
N ALA A 131 -2.85 1.30 4.37
CA ALA A 131 -3.73 1.27 3.20
C ALA A 131 -4.48 -0.09 3.11
N PRO A 132 -5.44 -0.37 4.01
CA PRO A 132 -6.11 -1.67 4.13
C PRO A 132 -7.03 -2.06 2.95
N VAL A 133 -7.56 -1.08 2.22
CA VAL A 133 -8.40 -1.26 1.02
C VAL A 133 -7.56 -1.40 -0.24
N THR A 134 -6.57 -0.52 -0.46
CA THR A 134 -5.69 -0.62 -1.63
C THR A 134 -4.75 -1.84 -1.53
N ARG A 135 -4.42 -2.27 -0.31
CA ARG A 135 -3.63 -3.48 0.06
C ARG A 135 -2.21 -3.55 -0.50
N GLY A 136 -1.27 -3.83 0.40
CA GLY A 136 0.12 -4.11 0.03
C GLY A 136 0.88 -2.90 -0.51
N VAL A 137 0.35 -1.69 -0.33
CA VAL A 137 1.05 -0.42 -0.56
C VAL A 137 1.83 -0.06 0.71
N LEU A 138 3.00 0.57 0.54
CA LEU A 138 3.78 1.17 1.63
C LEU A 138 3.62 2.70 1.60
N PRO A 139 2.72 3.28 2.42
CA PRO A 139 2.55 4.74 2.53
C PRO A 139 3.81 5.47 3.00
N SER A 140 3.90 6.79 2.75
CA SER A 140 5.09 7.60 3.04
C SER A 140 5.52 7.57 4.51
N HIS A 141 4.63 7.79 5.48
CA HIS A 141 5.01 7.75 6.91
C HIS A 141 5.31 6.35 7.40
N LEU A 142 4.65 5.31 6.89
CA LEU A 142 5.04 3.93 7.18
C LEU A 142 6.47 3.65 6.70
N ARG A 143 6.82 4.07 5.49
CA ARG A 143 8.19 3.93 4.94
C ARG A 143 9.21 4.68 5.79
N ALA A 144 8.91 5.93 6.16
CA ALA A 144 9.79 6.75 6.99
C ALA A 144 10.03 6.12 8.38
N PHE A 145 8.96 5.68 9.06
CA PHE A 145 9.08 5.05 10.37
C PHE A 145 9.79 3.69 10.30
N LYS A 146 9.48 2.88 9.28
CA LYS A 146 10.18 1.61 9.01
C LYS A 146 11.68 1.86 8.83
N GLN A 147 12.06 2.84 8.01
CA GLN A 147 13.48 3.17 7.79
C GLN A 147 14.15 3.65 9.09
N GLN A 148 13.47 4.48 9.89
CA GLN A 148 13.98 4.91 11.19
C GLN A 148 14.24 3.72 12.13
N MET A 149 13.40 2.68 12.10
CA MET A 149 13.62 1.45 12.89
C MET A 149 14.76 0.60 12.31
N ILE A 150 14.86 0.47 10.98
CA ILE A 150 15.97 -0.23 10.33
C ILE A 150 17.31 0.40 10.73
N ASP A 151 17.42 1.73 10.61
CA ASP A 151 18.65 2.46 10.93
C ASP A 151 18.99 2.40 12.42
N ARG A 152 17.97 2.42 13.29
CA ARG A 152 18.17 2.36 14.74
C ARG A 152 18.67 0.99 15.23
N PHE A 153 18.32 -0.08 14.53
CA PHE A 153 18.61 -1.45 14.92
C PHE A 153 19.54 -2.18 13.94
N ASP A 154 20.25 -1.43 13.09
CA ASP A 154 21.23 -1.96 12.11
C ASP A 154 20.65 -3.10 11.24
N ASP A 155 19.42 -2.94 10.76
CA ASP A 155 18.65 -3.92 9.97
C ASP A 155 18.33 -5.25 10.72
N ASP A 156 18.53 -5.31 12.04
CA ASP A 156 18.19 -6.48 12.87
C ASP A 156 16.78 -6.36 13.48
N ILE A 157 15.81 -6.97 12.79
CA ILE A 157 14.41 -7.00 13.26
C ILE A 157 14.24 -7.80 14.56
N MET A 158 15.09 -8.79 14.85
CA MET A 158 14.99 -9.59 16.07
C MET A 158 15.44 -8.78 17.27
N ALA A 159 16.51 -8.00 17.12
CA ALA A 159 16.95 -7.03 18.12
C ALA A 159 15.86 -5.97 18.38
N MET A 160 15.23 -5.45 17.31
CA MET A 160 14.11 -4.52 17.43
C MET A 160 12.94 -5.16 18.19
N ASN A 161 12.51 -6.36 17.83
CA ASN A 161 11.40 -7.07 18.48
C ASN A 161 11.64 -7.27 19.97
N LEU A 162 12.86 -7.64 20.37
CA LEU A 162 13.23 -7.86 21.76
C LEU A 162 13.11 -6.57 22.61
N VAL A 163 13.60 -5.45 22.07
CA VAL A 163 13.61 -4.14 22.74
C VAL A 163 12.23 -3.50 22.72
N MET A 164 11.56 -3.52 21.58
CA MET A 164 10.28 -2.84 21.34
C MET A 164 9.07 -3.64 21.82
N LYS A 165 9.26 -4.89 22.22
CA LYS A 165 8.20 -5.84 22.63
C LYS A 165 7.19 -6.10 21.52
N THR A 166 7.71 -6.37 20.33
CA THR A 166 6.95 -6.74 19.13
C THR A 166 7.35 -8.12 18.62
N ASP A 167 6.65 -8.63 17.62
CA ASP A 167 6.79 -9.99 17.08
C ASP A 167 6.79 -10.03 15.54
N PHE A 168 7.25 -8.95 14.89
CA PHE A 168 7.30 -8.88 13.43
C PHE A 168 8.26 -9.92 12.86
N VAL A 169 7.77 -10.79 11.98
CA VAL A 169 8.58 -11.90 11.40
C VAL A 169 9.67 -11.38 10.45
N SER A 170 9.42 -10.26 9.77
CA SER A 170 10.39 -9.61 8.86
C SER A 170 10.01 -8.15 8.63
N TRP A 171 10.92 -7.37 8.01
CA TRP A 171 10.64 -5.98 7.63
C TRP A 171 9.49 -5.85 6.61
N ASN A 172 9.13 -6.93 5.91
CA ASN A 172 7.94 -6.99 5.05
C ASN A 172 6.63 -7.09 5.84
N ALA A 173 6.68 -7.64 7.05
CA ALA A 173 5.54 -7.74 7.96
C ALA A 173 5.42 -6.52 8.90
N PHE A 174 6.40 -5.60 8.85
CA PHE A 174 6.40 -4.39 9.66
C PHE A 174 5.20 -3.51 9.29
N ALA A 175 4.39 -3.17 10.30
CA ALA A 175 3.19 -2.38 10.12
C ALA A 175 2.97 -1.46 11.31
N LEU A 176 2.39 -0.29 11.04
CA LEU A 176 1.84 0.57 12.06
C LEU A 176 0.36 0.27 12.24
N ARG A 177 -0.08 0.16 13.49
CA ARG A 177 -1.51 0.06 13.79
C ARG A 177 -2.08 1.46 13.87
N ARG A 178 -3.17 1.71 13.15
CA ARG A 178 -3.95 2.93 13.35
C ARG A 178 -4.45 3.02 14.79
N GLU A 179 -4.32 4.21 15.33
CA GLU A 179 -4.84 4.56 16.63
C GLU A 179 -6.31 4.95 16.53
N GLU A 180 -7.12 4.46 17.47
CA GLU A 180 -8.52 4.83 17.59
C GLU A 180 -8.86 4.92 19.07
N TYR A 181 -9.14 6.12 19.56
CA TYR A 181 -9.38 6.34 20.99
C TYR A 181 -10.79 6.84 21.30
N GLN A 182 -11.72 6.80 20.34
CA GLN A 182 -13.08 7.33 20.54
C GLN A 182 -14.02 6.33 21.24
N GLN A 183 -13.82 5.02 21.05
CA GLN A 183 -14.67 3.96 21.59
C GLN A 183 -14.20 3.48 22.98
N ARG A 184 -15.16 3.10 23.86
CA ARG A 184 -14.94 2.61 25.23
C ARG A 184 -13.86 1.53 25.35
N ARG A 185 -13.88 0.53 24.46
CA ARG A 185 -12.98 -0.62 24.50
C ARG A 185 -11.52 -0.29 24.19
N ASN A 186 -11.25 0.86 23.57
CA ASN A 186 -9.92 1.21 23.12
C ASN A 186 -9.14 1.91 24.23
N LYS A 187 -7.97 1.36 24.55
CA LYS A 187 -7.07 1.86 25.61
C LYS A 187 -5.78 2.37 24.99
N VAL A 188 -5.14 3.31 25.66
CA VAL A 188 -3.79 3.77 25.29
C VAL A 188 -2.81 2.62 25.53
N LEU A 189 -2.04 2.28 24.50
CA LEU A 189 -0.99 1.28 24.59
C LEU A 189 0.32 1.95 25.04
N ASP A 190 0.92 1.43 26.11
CA ASP A 190 2.13 1.97 26.74
C ASP A 190 3.38 1.09 26.48
N ALA A 191 3.33 0.25 25.44
CA ALA A 191 4.50 -0.54 25.05
C ALA A 191 5.60 0.35 24.44
N PRO A 192 6.89 -0.02 24.53
CA PRO A 192 7.98 0.78 23.98
C PRO A 192 7.81 1.11 22.49
N PHE A 193 7.25 0.19 21.71
CA PHE A 193 6.89 0.44 20.30
C PHE A 193 5.86 1.58 20.14
N ASN A 194 4.80 1.58 20.95
CA ASN A 194 3.77 2.62 20.90
C ASN A 194 4.32 3.98 21.37
N GLN A 195 5.24 3.99 22.33
CA GLN A 195 5.94 5.22 22.72
C GLN A 195 6.82 5.76 21.57
N ALA A 196 7.54 4.88 20.87
CA ALA A 196 8.31 5.26 19.69
C ALA A 196 7.41 5.79 18.56
N GLN A 197 6.26 5.13 18.31
CA GLN A 197 5.25 5.59 17.36
C GLN A 197 4.69 6.96 17.75
N ASN A 198 4.35 7.18 19.02
CA ASN A 198 3.85 8.46 19.51
C ASN A 198 4.88 9.58 19.36
N LYS A 199 6.16 9.28 19.60
CA LYS A 199 7.25 10.23 19.37
C LYS A 199 7.37 10.59 17.88
N PHE A 200 7.42 9.59 17.00
CA PHE A 200 7.47 9.82 15.55
C PHE A 200 6.27 10.64 15.07
N LYS A 201 5.07 10.33 15.57
CA LYS A 201 3.82 11.05 15.30
C LYS A 201 3.90 12.52 15.70
N ALA A 202 4.46 12.81 16.89
CA ALA A 202 4.61 14.17 17.40
C ALA A 202 5.66 15.01 16.65
N GLU A 203 6.57 14.36 15.92
CA GLU A 203 7.60 15.01 15.09
C GLU A 203 7.10 15.33 13.66
N GLN A 204 5.95 14.76 13.23
CA GLN A 204 5.39 15.03 11.91
C GLN A 204 4.74 16.42 11.82
N PRO A 205 4.69 17.03 10.63
CA PRO A 205 3.96 18.27 10.39
C PRO A 205 2.52 18.21 10.92
N LEU A 206 2.00 19.32 11.41
CA LEU A 206 0.67 19.34 12.01
C LEU A 206 -0.40 18.96 10.99
N GLU A 207 -0.28 19.45 9.76
CA GLU A 207 -1.22 19.22 8.67
C GLU A 207 -1.32 17.76 8.19
N ASP A 208 -0.38 16.91 8.60
CA ASP A 208 -0.42 15.47 8.34
C ASP A 208 -1.21 14.70 9.43
N ARG A 209 -1.69 15.41 10.45
CA ARG A 209 -2.49 14.90 11.57
C ARG A 209 -3.95 15.19 11.34
N TYR A 210 -4.81 14.28 11.77
CA TYR A 210 -6.23 14.54 11.97
C TYR A 210 -6.60 14.35 13.45
N TYR A 211 -7.47 15.22 13.94
CA TYR A 211 -7.88 15.26 15.35
C TYR A 211 -9.27 14.64 15.50
N PHE A 212 -9.43 13.73 16.46
CA PHE A 212 -10.67 13.00 16.64
C PHE A 212 -11.82 13.92 17.06
N SER A 213 -12.93 13.90 16.32
CA SER A 213 -14.16 14.60 16.70
C SER A 213 -15.11 13.69 17.47
N ILE A 214 -15.31 13.97 18.76
CA ILE A 214 -16.23 13.19 19.61
C ILE A 214 -17.69 13.50 19.26
N GLU A 215 -17.98 14.73 18.84
CA GLU A 215 -19.28 15.09 18.29
C GLU A 215 -19.60 14.34 16.99
N GLY A 216 -18.63 14.26 16.06
CA GLY A 216 -18.78 13.48 14.85
C GLY A 216 -19.00 11.99 15.13
N PHE A 217 -18.29 11.44 16.12
CA PHE A 217 -18.45 10.06 16.57
C PHE A 217 -19.82 9.81 17.23
N TYR A 218 -20.28 10.71 18.11
CA TYR A 218 -21.62 10.68 18.69
C TYR A 218 -22.70 10.64 17.61
N ARG A 219 -22.60 11.52 16.63
CA ARG A 219 -23.59 11.61 15.57
C ARG A 219 -23.56 10.43 14.60
N ASN A 220 -22.40 10.12 14.04
CA ASN A 220 -22.30 9.16 12.93
C ASN A 220 -22.23 7.71 13.39
N GLN A 221 -21.64 7.43 14.55
CA GLN A 221 -21.49 6.05 15.04
C GLN A 221 -22.51 5.69 16.12
N TYR A 222 -22.94 6.63 16.96
CA TYR A 222 -23.95 6.36 17.97
C TYR A 222 -25.37 6.67 17.48
N LEU A 223 -25.76 7.93 17.28
CA LEU A 223 -27.15 8.29 16.96
C LEU A 223 -27.67 7.64 15.67
N LYS A 224 -26.89 7.68 14.58
CA LYS A 224 -27.30 7.03 13.32
C LYS A 224 -27.42 5.51 13.42
N SER A 225 -26.76 4.87 14.38
CA SER A 225 -26.92 3.43 14.64
C SER A 225 -28.23 3.11 15.37
N GLN A 226 -28.72 4.03 16.20
CA GLN A 226 -29.98 3.90 16.92
C GLN A 226 -31.17 4.27 16.03
N TYR A 227 -31.09 5.39 15.29
CA TYR A 227 -32.24 6.00 14.61
C TYR A 227 -32.18 5.98 13.08
N THR A 228 -31.16 5.40 12.46
CA THR A 228 -30.86 5.40 11.01
C THR A 228 -30.11 6.63 10.48
N ILE A 229 -29.69 6.56 9.20
CA ILE A 229 -28.99 7.64 8.50
C ILE A 229 -29.95 8.79 8.12
N ASP A 230 -31.26 8.54 8.07
CA ASP A 230 -32.27 9.55 7.75
C ASP A 230 -32.64 10.34 9.02
N ILE A 231 -32.50 11.67 8.96
CA ILE A 231 -32.80 12.57 10.08
C ILE A 231 -34.31 12.57 10.42
N ALA A 232 -35.18 12.18 9.49
CA ALA A 232 -36.62 12.13 9.73
C ALA A 232 -37.00 11.17 10.86
N ALA A 233 -36.30 10.04 10.99
CA ALA A 233 -36.54 9.07 12.06
C ALA A 233 -36.13 9.63 13.43
N TYR A 234 -34.96 10.28 13.51
CA TYR A 234 -34.53 10.98 14.73
C TYR A 234 -35.54 12.07 15.14
N ASN A 235 -35.98 12.89 14.19
CA ASN A 235 -36.96 13.95 14.43
C ASN A 235 -38.30 13.44 14.95
N LEU A 236 -38.75 12.30 14.44
CA LEU A 236 -40.00 11.68 14.87
C LEU A 236 -39.94 11.24 16.34
N GLU A 237 -38.84 10.63 16.76
CA GLU A 237 -38.67 10.10 18.12
C GLU A 237 -38.36 11.19 19.15
N HIS A 238 -37.64 12.24 18.75
CA HIS A 238 -37.23 13.35 19.63
C HIS A 238 -38.17 14.56 19.56
N ASP A 239 -39.27 14.51 18.80
CA ASP A 239 -40.17 15.65 18.56
C ASP A 239 -39.40 16.93 18.10
N THR A 240 -38.36 16.73 17.27
CA THR A 240 -37.52 17.81 16.73
C THR A 240 -37.80 18.07 15.26
N ARG A 241 -37.23 19.16 14.71
CA ARG A 241 -37.42 19.56 13.29
C ARG A 241 -36.10 19.93 12.62
N HIS A 242 -35.08 19.11 12.83
CA HIS A 242 -33.79 19.32 12.20
C HIS A 242 -33.85 19.02 10.70
N GLU A 243 -33.28 19.88 9.87
CA GLU A 243 -33.18 19.68 8.42
C GLU A 243 -32.05 18.72 8.06
N SER A 244 -31.05 18.62 8.94
CA SER A 244 -29.85 17.82 8.73
C SER A 244 -29.27 17.37 10.07
N TRP A 245 -28.60 16.23 10.04
CA TRP A 245 -27.76 15.73 11.13
C TRP A 245 -26.74 16.78 11.63
N LEU A 246 -26.30 17.72 10.79
CA LEU A 246 -25.37 18.78 11.20
C LEU A 246 -25.94 19.72 12.28
N GLN A 247 -27.26 19.81 12.43
CA GLN A 247 -27.94 20.60 13.47
C GLN A 247 -28.10 19.85 14.80
N VAL A 248 -27.76 18.55 14.82
CA VAL A 248 -27.75 17.74 16.04
C VAL A 248 -26.34 17.81 16.62
N HIS A 249 -26.22 18.51 17.74
CA HIS A 249 -24.96 18.78 18.44
C HIS A 249 -24.81 17.92 19.69
N LEU A 250 -23.55 17.65 20.05
CA LEU A 250 -23.21 17.03 21.32
C LEU A 250 -23.01 18.12 22.38
N ASP A 251 -23.81 18.11 23.44
CA ASP A 251 -23.59 19.00 24.58
C ASP A 251 -22.40 18.52 25.44
N ARG A 252 -21.64 19.49 25.98
CA ARG A 252 -20.48 19.18 26.85
C ARG A 252 -20.91 18.49 28.14
N ARG A 253 -22.06 18.88 28.66
CA ARG A 253 -22.70 18.40 29.89
C ARG A 253 -24.08 17.86 29.55
N LEU A 254 -24.73 17.23 30.52
CA LEU A 254 -26.11 16.77 30.39
C LEU A 254 -26.98 17.90 29.78
N PRO A 255 -27.70 17.65 28.66
CA PRO A 255 -28.50 18.67 28.01
C PRO A 255 -29.69 19.06 28.90
N MET A 256 -29.64 20.27 29.48
CA MET A 256 -30.64 20.79 30.41
C MET A 256 -31.28 22.06 29.85
N GLY A 257 -32.61 22.16 29.89
CA GLY A 257 -33.35 23.34 29.45
C GLY A 257 -34.70 22.99 28.80
N SER A 258 -35.59 23.98 28.64
CA SER A 258 -36.94 23.77 28.10
C SER A 258 -37.00 23.39 26.61
N GLY A 259 -35.87 23.50 25.91
CA GLY A 259 -35.74 23.13 24.49
C GLY A 259 -35.07 21.78 24.25
N ARG A 260 -34.80 21.00 25.32
CA ARG A 260 -34.16 19.68 25.24
C ARG A 260 -35.14 18.59 25.67
N THR A 261 -35.14 17.45 25.01
CA THR A 261 -36.05 16.35 25.29
C THR A 261 -35.47 15.34 26.28
N ASP A 262 -36.35 14.53 26.88
CA ASP A 262 -35.95 13.45 27.78
C ASP A 262 -35.12 12.39 27.07
N LEU A 263 -35.43 12.15 25.78
CA LEU A 263 -34.70 11.20 24.96
C LEU A 263 -33.29 11.70 24.62
N GLU A 264 -33.12 13.01 24.32
CA GLU A 264 -31.77 13.60 24.16
C GLU A 264 -30.94 13.44 25.44
N ARG A 265 -31.55 13.58 26.62
CA ARG A 265 -30.88 13.37 27.90
C ARG A 265 -30.50 11.91 28.12
N GLN A 266 -31.33 10.98 27.68
CA GLN A 266 -31.04 9.55 27.76
C GLN A 266 -29.91 9.17 26.80
N ASP A 267 -29.98 9.61 25.54
CA ASP A 267 -28.95 9.35 24.54
C ASP A 267 -27.58 9.88 24.95
N TRP A 268 -27.54 11.10 25.52
CA TRP A 268 -26.32 11.67 26.05
C TRP A 268 -25.75 10.81 27.19
N GLN A 269 -26.61 10.37 28.12
CA GLN A 269 -26.17 9.53 29.25
C GLN A 269 -25.67 8.17 28.78
N ASP A 270 -26.39 7.51 27.88
CA ASP A 270 -26.01 6.19 27.35
C ASP A 270 -24.68 6.30 26.60
N PHE A 271 -24.52 7.34 25.78
CA PHE A 271 -23.26 7.61 25.09
C PHE A 271 -22.09 7.85 26.06
N VAL A 272 -22.28 8.74 27.06
CA VAL A 272 -21.25 9.11 28.03
C VAL A 272 -20.90 7.97 28.98
N ARG A 273 -21.87 7.15 29.42
CA ARG A 273 -21.63 6.07 30.38
C ARG A 273 -21.13 4.79 29.72
N THR A 274 -21.52 4.51 28.48
CA THR A 274 -21.27 3.20 27.85
C THR A 274 -20.42 3.27 26.59
N ILE A 275 -20.56 4.28 25.75
CA ILE A 275 -20.01 4.26 24.38
C ILE A 275 -18.66 4.97 24.22
N VAL A 276 -18.55 6.23 24.65
CA VAL A 276 -17.35 7.06 24.43
C VAL A 276 -16.17 6.60 25.29
N SER A 277 -14.93 6.73 24.83
CA SER A 277 -13.78 6.37 25.66
C SER A 277 -13.68 7.21 26.93
N LEU A 278 -13.25 6.58 28.03
CA LEU A 278 -12.99 7.21 29.32
C LEU A 278 -11.97 8.36 29.22
N LEU A 279 -11.11 8.33 28.20
CA LEU A 279 -10.10 9.37 27.92
C LEU A 279 -10.73 10.75 27.72
N TRP A 280 -11.96 10.80 27.20
CA TRP A 280 -12.69 12.02 26.85
C TRP A 280 -13.64 12.50 27.93
N LEU A 281 -13.67 11.84 29.09
CA LEU A 281 -14.61 12.14 30.16
C LEU A 281 -13.90 12.71 31.37
N ARG A 282 -14.60 13.62 32.04
CA ARG A 282 -14.19 14.19 33.31
C ARG A 282 -15.37 14.24 34.27
N MET A 283 -15.05 14.24 35.56
CA MET A 283 -16.00 14.39 36.66
C MET A 283 -15.68 15.65 37.44
N ASP A 284 -16.71 16.37 37.87
CA ASP A 284 -16.57 17.53 38.75
C ASP A 284 -16.00 17.12 40.11
N VAL A 285 -15.18 17.98 40.69
CA VAL A 285 -14.53 17.77 42.00
C VAL A 285 -15.56 17.58 43.12
N ASP A 286 -16.75 18.16 42.97
CA ASP A 286 -17.86 18.03 43.92
C ASP A 286 -18.40 16.59 44.03
N THR A 287 -18.04 15.71 43.09
CA THR A 287 -18.37 14.27 43.13
C THR A 287 -17.48 13.49 44.10
N ALA A 288 -16.36 14.08 44.56
CA ALA A 288 -15.37 13.41 45.39
C ALA A 288 -15.95 12.72 46.65
N PRO A 289 -16.89 13.31 47.42
CA PRO A 289 -17.46 12.64 48.59
C PRO A 289 -18.19 11.34 48.24
N LEU A 290 -19.01 11.36 47.19
CA LEU A 290 -19.75 10.18 46.73
C LEU A 290 -18.83 9.09 46.21
N TYR A 291 -17.77 9.47 45.47
CA TYR A 291 -16.77 8.52 45.00
C TYR A 291 -16.00 7.87 46.16
N LYS A 292 -15.63 8.64 47.18
CA LYS A 292 -14.96 8.12 48.38
C LYS A 292 -15.86 7.15 49.14
N GLU A 293 -17.14 7.45 49.29
CA GLU A 293 -18.10 6.55 49.91
C GLU A 293 -18.22 5.24 49.13
N TYR A 294 -18.36 5.32 47.81
CA TYR A 294 -18.34 4.17 46.90
C TYR A 294 -17.11 3.28 47.12
N ILE A 295 -15.92 3.87 47.10
CA ILE A 295 -14.67 3.14 47.27
C ILE A 295 -14.57 2.51 48.67
N ALA A 296 -14.96 3.25 49.72
CA ALA A 296 -14.98 2.74 51.09
C ALA A 296 -15.93 1.53 51.23
N LYS A 297 -17.09 1.59 50.58
CA LYS A 297 -18.06 0.48 50.56
C LYS A 297 -17.58 -0.72 49.76
N LYS A 298 -16.96 -0.49 48.60
CA LYS A 298 -16.47 -1.55 47.72
C LYS A 298 -15.36 -2.38 48.35
N TYR A 299 -14.40 -1.73 49.02
CA TYR A 299 -13.24 -2.42 49.60
C TYR A 299 -13.41 -2.76 51.08
N GLY A 300 -14.24 -2.01 51.83
CA GLY A 300 -14.47 -2.23 53.27
C GLY A 300 -13.28 -1.85 54.16
N ASP A 301 -12.06 -2.25 53.80
CA ASP A 301 -10.80 -1.98 54.49
C ASP A 301 -9.80 -1.26 53.57
N ILE A 302 -9.13 -0.25 54.11
CA ILE A 302 -8.07 0.50 53.41
C ILE A 302 -6.88 -0.39 53.04
N ALA A 303 -6.64 -1.48 53.79
CA ALA A 303 -5.60 -2.44 53.46
C ALA A 303 -5.87 -3.16 52.12
N GLU A 304 -7.13 -3.51 51.83
CA GLU A 304 -7.52 -4.16 50.58
C GLU A 304 -7.42 -3.21 49.38
N LEU A 305 -7.82 -1.95 49.58
CA LEU A 305 -7.61 -0.91 48.57
C LEU A 305 -6.13 -0.71 48.27
N ASN A 306 -5.30 -0.57 49.30
CA ASN A 306 -3.86 -0.37 49.14
C ASN A 306 -3.20 -1.54 48.40
N LEU A 307 -3.66 -2.77 48.65
CA LEU A 307 -3.21 -3.95 47.90
C LEU A 307 -3.60 -3.86 46.42
N SER A 308 -4.81 -3.40 46.11
CA SER A 308 -5.34 -3.32 44.75
C SER A 308 -4.78 -2.14 43.94
N TYR A 309 -4.55 -1.00 44.60
CA TYR A 309 -4.06 0.24 44.00
C TYR A 309 -2.53 0.35 44.01
N ASP A 310 -1.83 -0.53 44.73
CA ASP A 310 -0.39 -0.43 45.01
C ASP A 310 -0.04 0.89 45.71
N THR A 311 -0.79 1.21 46.78
CA THR A 311 -0.69 2.47 47.54
C THR A 311 -0.46 2.24 49.03
N ARG A 312 -0.26 3.33 49.79
CA ARG A 312 -0.03 3.30 51.25
C ARG A 312 -0.84 4.35 51.99
N TYR A 313 -2.11 4.51 51.63
CA TYR A 313 -3.02 5.44 52.30
C TYR A 313 -3.35 4.94 53.71
N THR A 314 -3.42 5.85 54.69
CA THR A 314 -3.76 5.47 56.07
C THR A 314 -5.27 5.52 56.34
N SER A 315 -6.05 6.12 55.45
CA SER A 315 -7.52 6.16 55.50
C SER A 315 -8.11 6.44 54.12
N PHE A 316 -9.40 6.14 53.93
CA PHE A 316 -10.12 6.45 52.69
C PHE A 316 -10.16 7.95 52.38
N GLU A 317 -10.02 8.82 53.39
CA GLU A 317 -9.98 10.27 53.19
C GLU A 317 -8.74 10.77 52.45
N GLN A 318 -7.63 10.02 52.52
CA GLN A 318 -6.39 10.35 51.81
C GLN A 318 -6.40 9.90 50.35
N VAL A 319 -7.39 9.12 49.93
CA VAL A 319 -7.49 8.67 48.53
C VAL A 319 -7.85 9.89 47.66
N PRO A 320 -7.00 10.26 46.69
CA PRO A 320 -7.27 11.39 45.81
C PRO A 320 -8.44 11.07 44.88
N PHE A 321 -9.31 12.07 44.63
CA PHE A 321 -10.38 11.93 43.64
C PHE A 321 -9.82 12.23 42.23
N PRO A 322 -9.82 11.26 41.31
CA PRO A 322 -9.33 11.47 39.96
C PRO A 322 -10.45 12.07 39.08
N THR A 323 -10.33 13.37 38.75
CA THR A 323 -11.27 14.05 37.84
C THR A 323 -11.23 13.48 36.42
N ALA A 324 -10.09 12.92 36.01
CA ALA A 324 -9.92 12.15 34.78
C ALA A 324 -9.69 10.68 35.10
N CYS A 325 -10.19 9.77 34.26
CA CYS A 325 -9.96 8.35 34.45
C CYS A 325 -8.44 8.03 34.46
N PRO A 326 -7.94 7.31 35.48
CA PRO A 326 -6.55 6.84 35.51
C PRO A 326 -6.21 5.99 34.28
N SER A 327 -4.96 6.03 33.83
CA SER A 327 -4.54 5.32 32.60
C SER A 327 -4.47 3.80 32.74
N LYS A 328 -4.27 3.27 33.96
CA LYS A 328 -4.13 1.84 34.24
C LYS A 328 -4.43 1.50 35.70
N GLY A 329 -4.53 0.19 35.98
CA GLY A 329 -4.69 -0.36 37.34
C GLY A 329 -6.14 -0.42 37.82
N ALA A 330 -6.32 -0.86 39.06
CA ALA A 330 -7.63 -1.01 39.70
C ALA A 330 -8.42 0.31 39.72
N GLY A 331 -7.74 1.44 39.93
CA GLY A 331 -8.39 2.75 39.93
C GLY A 331 -9.08 3.14 38.63
N ALA A 332 -8.56 2.70 37.47
CA ALA A 332 -9.24 2.91 36.18
C ALA A 332 -10.53 2.08 36.09
N SER A 333 -10.49 0.83 36.57
CA SER A 333 -11.65 -0.06 36.62
C SER A 333 -12.72 0.48 37.57
N ASP A 334 -12.32 1.00 38.72
CA ASP A 334 -13.23 1.54 39.72
C ASP A 334 -13.88 2.84 39.26
N TRP A 335 -13.13 3.68 38.55
CA TRP A 335 -13.67 4.87 37.91
C TRP A 335 -14.73 4.53 36.85
N GLU A 336 -14.46 3.54 36.01
CA GLU A 336 -15.42 3.05 35.01
C GLU A 336 -16.65 2.41 35.66
N THR A 337 -16.46 1.62 36.72
CA THR A 337 -17.57 0.99 37.45
C THR A 337 -18.45 2.05 38.11
N PHE A 338 -17.85 3.07 38.74
CA PHE A 338 -18.59 4.18 39.33
C PHE A 338 -19.35 5.02 38.28
N LEU A 339 -18.78 5.16 37.08
CA LEU A 339 -19.45 5.80 35.95
C LEU A 339 -20.68 5.01 35.49
N GLN A 340 -20.58 3.67 35.40
CA GLN A 340 -21.68 2.81 34.94
C GLN A 340 -22.72 2.56 36.04
N GLY A 341 -22.31 2.57 37.30
CA GLY A 341 -23.13 2.29 38.47
C GLY A 341 -22.68 0.99 39.13
N TRP A 342 -22.47 1.04 40.45
CA TRP A 342 -22.15 -0.10 41.29
C TRP A 342 -23.19 -0.23 42.40
N GLU A 343 -23.78 -1.41 42.54
CA GLU A 343 -24.70 -1.70 43.65
C GLU A 343 -23.95 -2.44 44.76
N ASP A 344 -24.16 -2.00 46.00
CA ASP A 344 -23.67 -2.71 47.17
C ASP A 344 -24.60 -3.88 47.55
N ASP A 345 -24.19 -4.69 48.53
CA ASP A 345 -24.98 -5.84 49.01
C ASP A 345 -26.36 -5.44 49.58
N SER A 346 -26.56 -4.15 49.91
CA SER A 346 -27.84 -3.61 50.38
C SER A 346 -28.76 -3.17 49.24
N GLY A 347 -28.29 -3.19 47.99
CA GLY A 347 -28.98 -2.67 46.82
C GLY A 347 -28.86 -1.15 46.66
N THR A 348 -27.96 -0.49 47.39
CA THR A 348 -27.70 0.94 47.23
C THR A 348 -26.84 1.17 45.99
N LEU A 349 -27.36 1.92 45.03
CA LEU A 349 -26.65 2.26 43.79
C LEU A 349 -25.72 3.45 44.01
N TYR A 350 -24.42 3.21 43.84
CA TYR A 350 -23.39 4.22 43.78
C TYR A 350 -23.01 4.49 42.32
N GLN A 351 -23.45 5.65 41.81
CA GLN A 351 -23.20 6.05 40.43
C GLN A 351 -22.87 7.54 40.37
N ALA A 352 -21.92 7.93 39.52
CA ALA A 352 -21.63 9.34 39.27
C ALA A 352 -22.90 10.07 38.75
N PRO A 353 -23.34 11.19 39.36
CA PRO A 353 -24.47 11.98 38.87
C PRO A 353 -24.20 12.46 37.45
N ALA A 354 -25.20 12.40 36.58
CA ALA A 354 -25.02 12.75 35.16
C ALA A 354 -24.64 14.23 34.97
N GLU A 355 -25.10 15.10 35.86
CA GLU A 355 -24.84 16.53 35.88
C GLU A 355 -23.37 16.86 36.19
N ALA A 356 -22.71 15.98 36.95
CA ALA A 356 -21.31 16.12 37.32
C ALA A 356 -20.34 15.60 36.23
N LEU A 357 -20.86 14.97 35.18
CA LEU A 357 -20.08 14.46 34.06
C LEU A 357 -19.96 15.52 32.98
N TYR A 358 -18.77 15.63 32.40
CA TYR A 358 -18.56 16.46 31.22
C TYR A 358 -17.55 15.88 30.25
N ILE A 359 -17.74 16.21 28.98
CA ILE A 359 -16.88 15.78 27.88
C ILE A 359 -15.72 16.76 27.74
N HIS A 360 -14.52 16.22 27.61
CA HIS A 360 -13.27 16.93 27.43
C HIS A 360 -12.62 16.44 26.13
N SER A 361 -13.09 16.99 25.01
CA SER A 361 -12.62 16.66 23.65
C SER A 361 -11.95 17.84 22.96
N VAL A 362 -11.26 17.57 21.85
CA VAL A 362 -10.66 18.62 21.01
C VAL A 362 -11.71 19.60 20.51
N ASP A 363 -12.93 19.11 20.21
CA ASP A 363 -14.05 19.96 19.80
C ASP A 363 -14.36 21.04 20.85
N PHE A 364 -14.42 20.64 22.14
CA PHE A 364 -14.68 21.58 23.24
C PHE A 364 -13.47 22.43 23.61
N LEU A 365 -12.26 21.88 23.58
CA LEU A 365 -11.04 22.65 23.84
C LEU A 365 -10.86 23.78 22.83
N PHE A 366 -11.19 23.54 21.56
CA PHE A 366 -11.17 24.58 20.55
C PHE A 366 -12.24 25.66 20.81
N ARG A 367 -13.45 25.26 21.19
CA ARG A 367 -14.51 26.21 21.58
C ARG A 367 -14.12 27.04 22.79
N ASP A 368 -13.49 26.42 23.81
CA ASP A 368 -12.96 27.13 24.98
C ASP A 368 -11.94 28.19 24.54
N HIS A 369 -11.00 27.83 23.65
CA HIS A 369 -10.03 28.77 23.06
C HIS A 369 -10.70 29.93 22.30
N LEU A 370 -11.76 29.64 21.52
CA LEU A 370 -12.52 30.68 20.82
C LEU A 370 -13.26 31.60 21.80
N GLN A 371 -13.84 31.06 22.87
CA GLN A 371 -14.52 31.84 23.89
C GLN A 371 -13.53 32.75 24.65
N GLU A 372 -12.35 32.26 24.97
CA GLU A 372 -11.29 33.05 25.61
C GLU A 372 -10.79 34.19 24.70
N ARG A 373 -10.65 33.93 23.40
CA ARG A 373 -10.12 34.92 22.43
C ARG A 373 -11.15 35.98 22.03
N TYR A 374 -12.40 35.57 21.79
CA TYR A 374 -13.45 36.43 21.24
C TYR A 374 -14.46 36.92 22.27
N TYR A 375 -14.56 36.30 23.46
CA TYR A 375 -15.46 36.64 24.57
C TYR A 375 -16.97 36.55 24.28
N SER A 376 -17.42 36.83 23.06
CA SER A 376 -18.82 36.77 22.63
C SER A 376 -18.95 36.20 21.22
N LEU A 377 -20.07 35.52 20.97
CA LEU A 377 -20.38 34.93 19.67
C LEU A 377 -20.55 36.00 18.58
N GLN A 378 -21.06 37.18 18.95
CA GLN A 378 -21.18 38.31 18.03
C GLN A 378 -19.80 38.77 17.54
N LYS A 379 -18.82 38.94 18.44
CA LYS A 379 -17.47 39.32 18.04
C LYS A 379 -16.80 38.25 17.17
N LEU A 380 -16.98 36.97 17.51
CA LEU A 380 -16.51 35.85 16.68
C LEU A 380 -17.09 35.94 15.26
N ASN A 381 -18.41 36.12 15.14
CA ASN A 381 -19.10 36.22 13.85
C ASN A 381 -18.61 37.42 13.03
N ASP A 382 -18.45 38.58 13.68
CA ASP A 382 -17.96 39.81 13.03
C ASP A 382 -16.51 39.66 12.55
N ASP A 383 -15.61 39.13 13.38
CA ASP A 383 -14.19 38.99 13.07
C ASP A 383 -13.89 37.87 12.06
N LEU A 384 -14.63 36.76 12.12
CA LEU A 384 -14.39 35.57 11.28
C LEU A 384 -15.37 35.41 10.10
N GLY A 385 -16.35 36.31 9.95
CA GLY A 385 -17.37 36.22 8.91
C GLY A 385 -18.22 34.95 9.03
N LEU A 386 -18.58 34.61 10.26
CA LEU A 386 -19.47 33.49 10.60
C LEU A 386 -20.89 34.01 10.89
N ALA A 387 -21.86 33.11 10.91
CA ALA A 387 -23.24 33.40 11.25
C ALA A 387 -23.76 32.38 12.26
N ALA A 388 -22.90 31.99 13.20
CA ALA A 388 -23.24 31.00 14.22
C ALA A 388 -24.22 31.60 15.22
N THR A 389 -25.27 30.85 15.57
CA THR A 389 -26.24 31.26 16.60
C THR A 389 -25.94 30.70 17.98
N ASP A 390 -25.15 29.61 18.02
CA ASP A 390 -24.64 28.96 19.24
C ASP A 390 -23.15 28.62 19.07
N TRP A 391 -22.41 28.53 20.18
CA TRP A 391 -21.02 28.07 20.18
C TRP A 391 -20.87 26.61 19.72
N LEU A 392 -21.91 25.78 19.89
CA LEU A 392 -21.94 24.40 19.42
C LEU A 392 -21.92 24.31 17.88
N GLU A 393 -22.43 25.32 17.16
CA GLU A 393 -22.38 25.35 15.69
C GLU A 393 -20.96 25.58 15.15
N VAL A 394 -20.05 26.10 15.98
CA VAL A 394 -18.66 26.36 15.58
C VAL A 394 -17.81 25.12 15.81
N LEU A 395 -17.53 24.41 14.70
CA LEU A 395 -16.74 23.18 14.69
C LEU A 395 -15.28 23.44 14.29
N PRO A 396 -14.32 22.60 14.72
CA PRO A 396 -12.96 22.61 14.20
C PRO A 396 -12.92 22.56 12.65
N PRO A 397 -12.28 23.53 11.97
CA PRO A 397 -12.27 23.64 10.51
C PRO A 397 -11.27 22.68 9.85
N GLN A 398 -11.19 21.42 10.30
CA GLN A 398 -10.15 20.48 9.87
C GLN A 398 -10.17 20.22 8.36
N GLN A 399 -11.35 20.17 7.73
CA GLN A 399 -11.45 19.97 6.28
C GLN A 399 -10.85 21.15 5.48
N ASP A 400 -11.19 22.38 5.88
CA ASP A 400 -10.68 23.61 5.27
C ASP A 400 -9.16 23.73 5.49
N TRP A 401 -8.70 23.40 6.70
CA TRP A 401 -7.29 23.43 7.08
C TRP A 401 -6.46 22.42 6.28
N HIS A 402 -6.90 21.16 6.20
CA HIS A 402 -6.24 20.17 5.36
C HIS A 402 -6.31 20.52 3.87
N TYR A 403 -7.38 21.18 3.41
CA TYR A 403 -7.47 21.66 2.02
C TYR A 403 -6.48 22.80 1.75
N GLN A 404 -6.27 23.71 2.70
CA GLN A 404 -5.23 24.73 2.57
C GLN A 404 -3.84 24.09 2.46
N ALA A 405 -3.49 23.17 3.35
CA ALA A 405 -2.22 22.43 3.31
C ALA A 405 -2.05 21.62 2.01
N PHE A 406 -3.13 20.97 1.55
CA PHE A 406 -3.15 20.25 0.29
C PHE A 406 -2.75 21.12 -0.90
N ARG A 407 -3.25 22.37 -0.97
CA ARG A 407 -2.97 23.29 -2.07
C ARG A 407 -1.48 23.65 -2.15
N GLU A 408 -0.78 23.64 -1.02
CA GLU A 408 0.66 23.90 -0.94
C GLU A 408 1.49 22.67 -1.36
N LYS A 409 0.97 21.44 -1.15
CA LYS A 409 1.68 20.17 -1.41
C LYS A 409 1.27 19.45 -2.71
N THR A 410 0.48 20.07 -3.59
CA THR A 410 -0.09 19.38 -4.78
C THR A 410 0.94 18.68 -5.69
N THR A 411 2.11 19.28 -5.89
CA THR A 411 3.15 18.70 -6.75
C THR A 411 3.79 17.47 -6.10
N GLU A 412 4.09 17.56 -4.80
CA GLU A 412 4.63 16.44 -4.03
C GLU A 412 3.65 15.27 -4.00
N LEU A 413 2.37 15.54 -3.74
CA LEU A 413 1.31 14.53 -3.71
C LEU A 413 1.14 13.81 -5.05
N ARG A 414 1.25 14.53 -6.17
CA ARG A 414 1.20 13.91 -7.51
C ARG A 414 2.35 12.92 -7.69
N TRP A 415 3.55 13.28 -7.28
CA TRP A 415 4.72 12.40 -7.36
C TRP A 415 4.60 11.21 -6.42
N GLU A 416 4.13 11.42 -5.19
CA GLU A 416 3.89 10.34 -4.23
C GLU A 416 2.90 9.32 -4.81
N PHE A 417 1.73 9.76 -5.30
CA PHE A 417 0.74 8.84 -5.86
C PHE A 417 1.16 8.21 -7.20
N LEU A 418 2.05 8.85 -7.96
CA LEU A 418 2.62 8.29 -9.18
C LEU A 418 3.65 7.18 -8.89
N THR A 419 4.40 7.28 -7.79
CA THR A 419 5.58 6.45 -7.53
C THR A 419 5.43 5.43 -6.40
N ARG A 420 4.56 5.67 -5.40
CA ARG A 420 4.47 4.85 -4.18
C ARG A 420 4.33 3.34 -4.42
N ASN A 421 3.56 2.94 -5.43
CA ASN A 421 3.34 1.53 -5.75
C ASN A 421 4.59 0.90 -6.37
N PHE A 422 5.33 1.64 -7.21
CA PHE A 422 6.63 1.19 -7.72
C PHE A 422 7.67 1.08 -6.61
N ILE A 423 7.71 2.06 -5.69
CA ILE A 423 8.61 2.02 -4.54
C ILE A 423 8.29 0.79 -3.67
N THR A 424 7.00 0.47 -3.48
CA THR A 424 6.58 -0.74 -2.76
C THR A 424 7.10 -2.02 -3.42
N VAL A 425 6.98 -2.14 -4.74
CA VAL A 425 7.51 -3.30 -5.48
C VAL A 425 9.03 -3.38 -5.35
N ILE A 426 9.73 -2.25 -5.50
CA ILE A 426 11.20 -2.21 -5.43
C ILE A 426 11.69 -2.55 -4.01
N ASP A 427 11.07 -2.00 -2.96
CA ASP A 427 11.37 -2.31 -1.56
C ASP A 427 11.21 -3.81 -1.28
N TYR A 428 10.09 -4.38 -1.73
CA TYR A 428 9.83 -5.81 -1.61
C TYR A 428 10.89 -6.66 -2.35
N LEU A 429 11.30 -6.26 -3.54
CA LEU A 429 12.34 -6.97 -4.30
C LEU A 429 13.73 -6.83 -3.68
N ALA A 430 14.07 -5.66 -3.14
CA ALA A 430 15.34 -5.41 -2.47
C ALA A 430 15.50 -6.29 -1.22
N LEU A 431 14.45 -6.40 -0.42
CA LEU A 431 14.39 -7.30 0.74
C LEU A 431 14.54 -8.78 0.34
N HIS A 432 14.11 -9.15 -0.86
CA HIS A 432 14.31 -10.49 -1.44
C HIS A 432 15.45 -10.52 -2.47
N GLY A 433 16.56 -9.82 -2.21
CA GLY A 433 17.69 -9.67 -3.13
C GLY A 433 18.29 -10.99 -3.66
N ARG A 434 18.15 -12.10 -2.91
CA ARG A 434 18.50 -13.45 -3.39
C ARG A 434 17.74 -13.84 -4.65
N GLY A 435 16.49 -13.42 -4.79
CA GLY A 435 15.68 -13.67 -5.99
C GLY A 435 16.25 -13.00 -7.25
N ILE A 436 16.75 -11.76 -7.11
CA ILE A 436 17.43 -11.05 -8.20
C ILE A 436 18.72 -11.78 -8.58
N TYR A 437 19.51 -12.20 -7.59
CA TYR A 437 20.73 -12.97 -7.81
C TYR A 437 20.44 -14.31 -8.50
N ASN A 438 19.46 -15.08 -8.01
CA ASN A 438 19.06 -16.36 -8.59
C ASN A 438 18.58 -16.21 -10.04
N THR A 439 17.79 -15.17 -10.34
CA THR A 439 17.40 -14.86 -11.71
C THR A 439 18.60 -14.54 -12.59
N PHE A 440 19.54 -13.72 -12.11
CA PHE A 440 20.74 -13.38 -12.86
C PHE A 440 21.59 -14.62 -13.18
N VAL A 441 21.83 -15.48 -12.18
CA VAL A 441 22.57 -16.73 -12.34
C VAL A 441 21.84 -17.66 -13.31
N TYR A 442 20.54 -17.87 -13.13
CA TYR A 442 19.76 -18.75 -14.00
C TYR A 442 19.75 -18.26 -15.45
N CYS A 443 19.44 -16.98 -15.69
CA CYS A 443 19.43 -16.42 -17.04
C CYS A 443 20.80 -16.49 -17.71
N THR A 444 21.88 -16.19 -16.97
CA THR A 444 23.25 -16.26 -17.49
C THR A 444 23.62 -17.68 -17.88
N LEU A 445 23.36 -18.65 -17.00
CA LEU A 445 23.64 -20.05 -17.28
C LEU A 445 22.79 -20.60 -18.44
N ALA A 446 21.53 -20.19 -18.55
CA ALA A 446 20.65 -20.57 -19.66
C ALA A 446 21.18 -20.04 -21.00
N VAL A 447 21.60 -18.77 -21.05
CA VAL A 447 22.19 -18.16 -22.25
C VAL A 447 23.51 -18.83 -22.62
N LEU A 448 24.42 -19.02 -21.66
CA LEU A 448 25.71 -19.69 -21.91
C LEU A 448 25.51 -21.12 -22.42
N SER A 449 24.62 -21.88 -21.79
CA SER A 449 24.27 -23.23 -22.22
C SER A 449 23.74 -23.23 -23.66
N ALA A 450 22.84 -22.29 -23.98
CA ALA A 450 22.26 -22.18 -25.30
C ALA A 450 23.28 -21.80 -26.39
N LEU A 451 24.28 -20.97 -26.05
CA LEU A 451 25.33 -20.50 -26.96
C LEU A 451 26.54 -21.45 -27.08
N ILE A 452 26.65 -22.43 -26.20
CA ILE A 452 27.73 -23.43 -26.25
C ILE A 452 27.19 -24.73 -26.85
N ILE A 453 26.14 -25.30 -26.26
CA ILE A 453 25.69 -26.65 -26.58
C ILE A 453 25.02 -26.70 -27.95
N ASN A 454 24.10 -25.78 -28.24
CA ASN A 454 23.34 -25.82 -29.50
C ASN A 454 24.23 -25.52 -30.73
N PRO A 455 25.13 -24.52 -30.71
CA PRO A 455 26.06 -24.28 -31.82
C PRO A 455 27.01 -25.45 -32.06
N VAL A 456 27.54 -26.09 -31.02
CA VAL A 456 28.42 -27.26 -31.20
C VAL A 456 27.67 -28.41 -31.90
N ALA A 457 26.44 -28.72 -31.46
CA ALA A 457 25.62 -29.74 -32.10
C ALA A 457 25.26 -29.39 -33.55
N ALA A 458 24.86 -28.14 -33.81
CA ALA A 458 24.54 -27.65 -35.15
C ALA A 458 25.77 -27.66 -36.08
N TYR A 459 26.94 -27.27 -35.56
CA TYR A 459 28.20 -27.26 -36.30
C TYR A 459 28.60 -28.67 -36.71
N ALA A 460 28.51 -29.65 -35.82
CA ALA A 460 28.80 -31.04 -36.14
C ALA A 460 27.90 -31.58 -37.28
N LEU A 461 26.60 -31.26 -37.23
CA LEU A 461 25.63 -31.66 -38.26
C LEU A 461 25.85 -30.94 -39.61
N SER A 462 26.22 -29.66 -39.59
CA SER A 462 26.48 -28.85 -40.78
C SER A 462 27.82 -29.18 -41.45
N ARG A 463 28.89 -29.31 -40.65
CA ARG A 463 30.26 -29.48 -41.16
C ARG A 463 30.54 -30.89 -41.64
N TYR A 464 30.25 -31.90 -40.83
CA TYR A 464 30.57 -33.30 -41.14
C TYR A 464 29.50 -33.99 -41.99
N LYS A 465 28.28 -33.43 -42.03
CA LYS A 465 27.15 -33.92 -42.82
C LYS A 465 26.98 -35.45 -42.72
N PRO A 466 26.85 -36.01 -41.51
CA PRO A 466 26.68 -37.45 -41.35
C PRO A 466 25.46 -37.92 -42.16
N PRO A 467 25.47 -39.14 -42.73
CA PRO A 467 24.35 -39.65 -43.52
C PRO A 467 23.00 -39.65 -42.77
N SER A 468 23.05 -39.69 -41.43
CA SER A 468 21.89 -39.63 -40.53
C SER A 468 21.45 -38.21 -40.14
N ALA A 469 22.12 -37.15 -40.60
CA ALA A 469 21.85 -35.76 -40.19
C ALA A 469 20.37 -35.37 -40.33
N TYR A 470 19.74 -35.74 -41.45
CA TYR A 470 18.31 -35.48 -41.68
C TYR A 470 17.41 -36.19 -40.65
N LYS A 471 17.74 -37.43 -40.25
CA LYS A 471 16.97 -38.18 -39.24
C LYS A 471 17.08 -37.53 -37.87
N VAL A 472 18.29 -37.08 -37.50
CA VAL A 472 18.54 -36.36 -36.24
C VAL A 472 17.77 -35.03 -36.22
N LEU A 473 17.83 -34.26 -37.31
CA LEU A 473 17.07 -33.01 -37.44
C LEU A 473 15.56 -33.25 -37.37
N LEU A 474 15.04 -34.28 -38.05
CA LEU A 474 13.63 -34.63 -37.99
C LEU A 474 13.20 -35.01 -36.56
N PHE A 475 14.01 -35.79 -35.84
CA PHE A 475 13.76 -36.13 -34.44
C PHE A 475 13.69 -34.88 -33.55
N LEU A 476 14.64 -33.95 -33.68
CA LEU A 476 14.64 -32.68 -32.94
C LEU A 476 13.42 -31.80 -33.26
N MET A 477 12.93 -31.82 -34.50
CA MET A 477 11.72 -31.10 -34.88
C MET A 477 10.46 -31.76 -34.32
N LEU A 478 10.40 -33.10 -34.27
CA LEU A 478 9.26 -33.84 -33.70
C LEU A 478 9.05 -33.51 -32.21
N THR A 479 10.12 -33.27 -31.44
CA THR A 479 9.98 -32.86 -30.04
C THR A 479 9.28 -31.52 -29.86
N MET A 480 9.30 -30.65 -30.88
CA MET A 480 8.61 -29.36 -30.86
C MET A 480 7.10 -29.49 -31.08
N ALA A 481 6.62 -30.64 -31.57
CA ALA A 481 5.19 -30.88 -31.78
C ALA A 481 4.44 -31.09 -30.46
N PHE A 482 5.14 -31.44 -29.38
CA PHE A 482 4.55 -31.64 -28.06
C PHE A 482 4.47 -30.31 -27.30
N PRO A 483 3.30 -29.96 -26.71
CA PRO A 483 3.19 -28.78 -25.87
C PRO A 483 4.09 -28.89 -24.63
N PRO A 484 4.88 -27.85 -24.27
CA PRO A 484 5.76 -27.89 -23.10
C PRO A 484 5.05 -28.19 -21.77
N MET A 485 3.76 -27.86 -21.66
CA MET A 485 2.93 -28.13 -20.48
C MET A 485 2.76 -29.63 -20.21
N VAL A 486 2.70 -30.47 -21.25
CA VAL A 486 2.51 -31.92 -21.12
C VAL A 486 3.75 -32.59 -20.52
N THR A 487 4.94 -32.02 -20.76
CA THR A 487 6.21 -32.59 -20.30
C THR A 487 6.63 -32.12 -18.90
N GLN A 488 5.94 -31.15 -18.30
CA GLN A 488 6.32 -30.59 -16.99
C GLN A 488 6.30 -31.63 -15.86
N ILE A 489 5.21 -32.40 -15.73
CA ILE A 489 5.07 -33.42 -14.68
C ILE A 489 6.15 -34.51 -14.83
N PRO A 490 6.35 -35.12 -16.01
CA PRO A 490 7.44 -36.08 -16.21
C PRO A 490 8.82 -35.51 -15.89
N ILE A 491 9.13 -34.27 -16.31
CA ILE A 491 10.41 -33.62 -16.01
C ILE A 491 10.61 -33.47 -14.50
N PHE A 492 9.59 -33.04 -13.77
CA PHE A 492 9.65 -32.93 -12.32
C PHE A 492 9.92 -34.28 -11.64
N LEU A 493 9.22 -35.34 -12.06
CA LEU A 493 9.41 -36.68 -11.50
C LEU A 493 10.84 -37.17 -11.73
N MET A 494 11.40 -37.00 -12.93
CA MET A 494 12.79 -37.35 -13.23
C MET A 494 13.79 -36.54 -12.39
N LEU A 495 13.60 -35.22 -12.30
CA LEU A 495 14.51 -34.36 -11.52
C LEU A 495 14.46 -34.68 -10.02
N ARG A 496 13.29 -35.08 -9.52
CA ARG A 496 13.14 -35.60 -8.16
C ARG A 496 13.88 -36.91 -7.96
N GLU A 497 13.76 -37.86 -8.89
CA GLU A 497 14.48 -39.14 -8.85
C GLU A 497 16.00 -38.94 -8.92
N PHE A 498 16.47 -37.94 -9.67
CA PHE A 498 17.88 -37.55 -9.74
C PHE A 498 18.35 -36.69 -8.57
N ALA A 499 17.47 -36.38 -7.60
CA ALA A 499 17.76 -35.50 -6.47
C ALA A 499 18.31 -34.11 -6.88
N LEU A 500 17.83 -33.58 -8.00
CA LEU A 500 18.26 -32.29 -8.55
C LEU A 500 17.33 -31.12 -8.18
N LEU A 501 16.18 -31.37 -7.54
CA LEU A 501 15.25 -30.31 -7.12
C LEU A 501 15.95 -29.24 -6.27
N ASN A 502 15.44 -28.01 -6.31
CA ASN A 502 16.06 -26.84 -5.65
C ASN A 502 17.52 -26.57 -6.09
N THR A 503 17.89 -26.87 -7.34
CA THR A 503 19.20 -26.50 -7.89
C THR A 503 19.06 -25.79 -9.24
N PHE A 504 20.06 -24.99 -9.62
CA PHE A 504 20.11 -24.40 -10.97
C PHE A 504 20.12 -25.46 -12.07
N TRP A 505 20.72 -26.62 -11.83
CA TRP A 505 20.75 -27.72 -12.80
C TRP A 505 19.36 -28.22 -13.15
N ALA A 506 18.45 -28.28 -12.18
CA ALA A 506 17.07 -28.67 -12.46
C ALA A 506 16.33 -27.67 -13.36
N LEU A 507 16.75 -26.41 -13.40
CA LEU A 507 16.19 -25.39 -14.29
C LEU A 507 16.83 -25.37 -15.69
N ILE A 508 18.08 -25.83 -15.80
CA ILE A 508 18.89 -25.73 -17.03
C ILE A 508 18.85 -27.04 -17.84
N LEU A 509 19.04 -28.19 -17.18
CA LEU A 509 19.21 -29.48 -17.86
C LEU A 509 18.05 -29.84 -18.80
N PRO A 510 16.77 -29.62 -18.46
CA PRO A 510 15.67 -29.97 -19.36
C PRO A 510 15.68 -29.18 -20.68
N GLY A 511 16.23 -27.96 -20.68
CA GLY A 511 16.29 -27.07 -21.84
C GLY A 511 17.67 -26.97 -22.50
N LEU A 512 18.65 -27.75 -22.03
CA LEU A 512 20.06 -27.61 -22.40
C LEU A 512 20.31 -27.80 -23.92
N ALA A 513 19.68 -28.81 -24.50
CA ALA A 513 19.71 -29.10 -25.93
C ALA A 513 18.35 -28.76 -26.54
N ASN A 514 18.31 -27.68 -27.32
CA ASN A 514 17.08 -27.17 -27.90
C ASN A 514 17.02 -27.49 -29.41
N GLY A 515 16.07 -28.36 -29.79
CA GLY A 515 15.91 -28.80 -31.17
C GLY A 515 15.66 -27.68 -32.17
N TYR A 516 14.90 -26.65 -31.78
CA TYR A 516 14.66 -25.46 -32.61
C TYR A 516 15.95 -24.68 -32.85
N SER A 517 16.70 -24.40 -31.78
CA SER A 517 17.96 -23.66 -31.88
C SER A 517 18.98 -24.41 -32.74
N ILE A 518 19.10 -25.73 -32.58
CA ILE A 518 20.00 -26.57 -33.39
C ILE A 518 19.58 -26.54 -34.86
N PHE A 519 18.29 -26.70 -35.16
CA PHE A 519 17.76 -26.63 -36.52
C PHE A 519 18.08 -25.29 -37.19
N LEU A 520 17.81 -24.18 -36.50
CA LEU A 520 18.02 -22.83 -37.00
C LEU A 520 19.50 -22.53 -37.24
N LEU A 521 20.36 -22.85 -36.26
CA LEU A 521 21.80 -22.67 -36.36
C LEU A 521 22.41 -23.51 -37.48
N LYS A 522 21.96 -24.76 -37.65
CA LYS A 522 22.42 -25.64 -38.72
C LYS A 522 22.09 -25.05 -40.09
N GLY A 523 20.87 -24.54 -40.27
CA GLY A 523 20.47 -23.86 -41.50
C GLY A 523 21.31 -22.60 -41.79
N PHE A 524 21.64 -21.82 -40.75
CA PHE A 524 22.52 -20.67 -40.88
C PHE A 524 23.97 -21.06 -41.22
N PHE A 525 24.54 -22.05 -40.52
CA PHE A 525 25.91 -22.51 -40.76
C PHE A 525 26.09 -23.08 -42.16
N ASP A 526 25.07 -23.77 -42.69
CA ASP A 526 25.09 -24.26 -44.07
C ASP A 526 25.13 -23.15 -45.13
N SER A 527 24.70 -21.93 -44.78
CA SER A 527 24.71 -20.77 -45.68
C SER A 527 26.03 -19.99 -45.66
N LEU A 528 26.96 -20.32 -44.76
CA LEU A 528 28.25 -19.64 -44.67
C LEU A 528 29.16 -20.04 -45.87
N PRO A 529 29.90 -19.09 -46.47
CA PRO A 529 30.78 -19.36 -47.62
C PRO A 529 31.81 -20.43 -47.27
N ARG A 530 31.93 -21.46 -48.13
CA ARG A 530 32.83 -22.61 -47.90
C ARG A 530 34.29 -22.22 -48.06
N GLU A 531 34.55 -21.24 -48.90
CA GLU A 531 35.85 -20.71 -49.28
C GLU A 531 36.61 -20.19 -48.04
N LEU A 532 35.89 -19.63 -47.06
CA LEU A 532 36.47 -19.18 -45.79
C LEU A 532 37.00 -20.34 -44.95
N TYR A 533 36.31 -21.48 -44.98
CA TYR A 533 36.72 -22.69 -44.27
C TYR A 533 37.91 -23.37 -44.96
N GLU A 534 37.88 -23.46 -46.29
CA GLU A 534 38.97 -24.02 -47.09
C GLU A 534 40.26 -23.20 -46.93
N SER A 535 40.15 -21.87 -46.98
CA SER A 535 41.28 -20.95 -46.76
C SER A 535 41.89 -21.15 -45.38
N ALA A 536 41.07 -21.23 -44.33
CA ALA A 536 41.55 -21.46 -42.97
C ALA A 536 42.22 -22.82 -42.77
N GLN A 537 41.76 -23.86 -43.48
CA GLN A 537 42.39 -25.17 -43.47
C GLN A 537 43.74 -25.17 -44.20
N ILE A 538 43.87 -24.41 -45.30
CA ILE A 538 45.14 -24.19 -45.99
C ILE A 538 46.15 -23.47 -45.07
N ASP A 539 45.69 -22.51 -44.27
CA ASP A 539 46.48 -21.80 -43.25
C ASP A 539 46.80 -22.67 -42.00
N GLY A 540 46.38 -23.93 -41.97
CA GLY A 540 46.66 -24.88 -40.89
C GLY A 540 45.84 -24.65 -39.61
N ALA A 541 44.71 -23.93 -39.68
CA ALA A 541 43.83 -23.74 -38.52
C ALA A 541 43.14 -25.06 -38.13
N GLY A 542 43.24 -25.46 -36.86
CA GLY A 542 42.51 -26.60 -36.33
C GLY A 542 40.99 -26.33 -36.21
N GLU A 543 40.17 -27.40 -36.24
CA GLU A 543 38.70 -27.29 -36.26
C GLU A 543 38.11 -26.47 -35.11
N PHE A 544 38.68 -26.57 -33.89
CA PHE A 544 38.24 -25.74 -32.75
C PHE A 544 38.44 -24.24 -33.01
N ARG A 545 39.55 -23.88 -33.68
CA ARG A 545 39.85 -22.50 -34.07
C ARG A 545 38.91 -22.03 -35.17
N ILE A 546 38.64 -22.88 -36.17
CA ILE A 546 37.67 -22.61 -37.24
C ILE A 546 36.29 -22.35 -36.65
N PHE A 547 35.81 -23.21 -35.75
CA PHE A 547 34.51 -23.06 -35.09
C PHE A 547 34.38 -21.71 -34.36
N TRP A 548 35.31 -21.38 -33.45
CA TRP A 548 35.20 -20.16 -32.64
C TRP A 548 35.52 -18.87 -33.40
N GLN A 549 36.55 -18.87 -34.26
CA GLN A 549 37.01 -17.65 -34.92
C GLN A 549 36.27 -17.35 -36.23
N ILE A 550 35.77 -18.37 -36.93
CA ILE A 550 35.09 -18.19 -38.23
C ILE A 550 33.60 -18.38 -38.05
N THR A 551 33.14 -19.60 -37.69
CA THR A 551 31.72 -19.92 -37.65
C THR A 551 30.96 -19.06 -36.65
N MET A 552 31.42 -19.01 -35.40
CA MET A 552 30.73 -18.25 -34.34
C MET A 552 30.77 -16.75 -34.59
N SER A 553 31.89 -16.21 -35.09
CA SER A 553 32.04 -14.78 -35.43
C SER A 553 31.09 -14.34 -36.54
N LEU A 554 30.97 -15.12 -37.61
CA LEU A 554 30.05 -14.84 -38.72
C LEU A 554 28.59 -15.05 -38.32
N SER A 555 28.35 -15.85 -37.28
CA SER A 555 27.02 -16.20 -36.79
C SER A 555 26.55 -15.32 -35.62
N GLN A 556 27.28 -14.26 -35.26
CA GLN A 556 26.88 -13.32 -34.20
C GLN A 556 25.40 -12.89 -34.28
N PRO A 557 24.83 -12.57 -35.46
CA PRO A 557 23.45 -12.12 -35.51
C PRO A 557 22.43 -13.21 -35.16
N ILE A 558 22.63 -14.45 -35.62
CA ILE A 558 21.74 -15.57 -35.29
C ILE A 558 21.94 -16.04 -33.84
N LEU A 559 23.18 -15.98 -33.34
CA LEU A 559 23.50 -16.26 -31.94
C LEU A 559 22.83 -15.24 -31.00
N ALA A 560 22.74 -13.97 -31.39
CA ALA A 560 22.00 -12.96 -30.62
C ALA A 560 20.51 -13.29 -30.50
N VAL A 561 19.89 -13.83 -31.57
CA VAL A 561 18.49 -14.30 -31.52
C VAL A 561 18.34 -15.49 -30.57
N ILE A 562 19.24 -16.47 -30.63
CA ILE A 562 19.24 -17.62 -29.71
C ILE A 562 19.47 -17.18 -28.26
N ALA A 563 20.40 -16.25 -28.01
CA ALA A 563 20.66 -15.71 -26.69
C ALA A 563 19.43 -14.98 -26.13
N LEU A 564 18.79 -14.12 -26.92
CA LEU A 564 17.57 -13.43 -26.52
C LEU A 564 16.43 -14.40 -26.20
N GLN A 565 16.27 -15.45 -27.03
CA GLN A 565 15.28 -16.50 -26.80
C GLN A 565 15.55 -17.26 -25.50
N ALA A 566 16.80 -17.65 -25.26
CA ALA A 566 17.21 -18.35 -24.04
C ALA A 566 17.01 -17.48 -22.79
N PHE A 567 17.40 -16.22 -22.84
CA PHE A 567 17.15 -15.26 -21.77
C PHE A 567 15.66 -15.12 -21.49
N THR A 568 14.85 -14.85 -22.53
CA THR A 568 13.40 -14.63 -22.37
C THR A 568 12.72 -15.87 -21.82
N ALA A 569 13.10 -17.06 -22.29
CA ALA A 569 12.57 -18.32 -21.78
C ALA A 569 12.91 -18.50 -20.30
N ALA A 570 14.17 -18.32 -19.90
CA ALA A 570 14.60 -18.47 -18.51
C ALA A 570 13.96 -17.41 -17.59
N TYR A 571 13.95 -16.15 -18.01
CA TYR A 571 13.43 -15.04 -17.22
C TYR A 571 11.92 -15.13 -16.98
N SER A 572 11.16 -15.61 -17.98
CA SER A 572 9.71 -15.80 -17.88
C SER A 572 9.30 -17.17 -17.34
N ASN A 573 10.24 -18.04 -16.95
CA ASN A 573 9.99 -19.42 -16.54
C ASN A 573 9.40 -19.56 -15.12
N PHE A 574 8.29 -18.89 -14.86
CA PHE A 574 7.65 -18.84 -13.55
C PHE A 574 7.14 -20.21 -13.08
N ILE A 575 6.29 -20.87 -13.89
CA ILE A 575 5.58 -22.10 -13.47
C ILE A 575 6.57 -23.21 -13.12
N MET A 576 7.57 -23.42 -13.98
CA MET A 576 8.56 -24.47 -13.74
C MET A 576 9.45 -24.15 -12.54
N ALA A 577 9.86 -22.89 -12.38
CA ALA A 577 10.66 -22.48 -11.23
C ALA A 577 9.91 -22.71 -9.91
N LEU A 578 8.63 -22.33 -9.84
CA LEU A 578 7.81 -22.55 -8.65
C LEU A 578 7.60 -24.04 -8.33
N LEU A 579 7.50 -24.89 -9.36
CA LEU A 579 7.26 -26.32 -9.20
C LEU A 579 8.53 -27.10 -8.79
N ILE A 580 9.70 -26.71 -9.30
CA ILE A 580 10.99 -27.39 -9.06
C ILE A 580 11.75 -26.81 -7.86
N CYS A 581 11.63 -25.50 -7.63
CA CYS A 581 12.31 -24.78 -6.53
C CYS A 581 11.28 -24.50 -5.43
N GLN A 582 11.04 -25.48 -4.57
CA GLN A 582 10.14 -25.36 -3.42
C GLN A 582 10.74 -24.53 -2.28
N ASP A 583 12.09 -24.49 -2.16
CA ASP A 583 12.79 -23.64 -1.21
C ASP A 583 12.80 -22.17 -1.70
N GLU A 584 12.27 -21.26 -0.88
CA GLU A 584 12.23 -19.82 -1.15
C GLU A 584 13.64 -19.23 -1.41
N ASN A 585 14.69 -19.83 -0.86
CA ASN A 585 16.07 -19.41 -1.09
C ASN A 585 16.52 -19.61 -2.54
N MET A 586 15.87 -20.50 -3.29
CA MET A 586 16.14 -20.80 -4.70
C MET A 586 15.13 -20.17 -5.66
N TRP A 587 14.16 -19.42 -5.15
CA TRP A 587 13.21 -18.72 -5.98
C TRP A 587 13.90 -17.68 -6.86
N THR A 588 13.47 -17.61 -8.12
CA THR A 588 13.79 -16.52 -9.03
C THR A 588 12.86 -15.33 -8.75
N LEU A 589 13.09 -14.22 -9.43
CA LEU A 589 12.33 -12.98 -9.32
C LEU A 589 10.81 -13.16 -9.56
N MET A 590 10.41 -14.00 -10.52
CA MET A 590 9.00 -14.14 -10.91
C MET A 590 8.13 -14.77 -9.81
N PRO A 591 8.54 -15.86 -9.13
CA PRO A 591 7.87 -16.35 -7.92
C PRO A 591 7.65 -15.29 -6.84
N TRP A 592 8.66 -14.47 -6.54
CA TRP A 592 8.53 -13.38 -5.55
C TRP A 592 7.50 -12.34 -5.98
N LEU A 593 7.56 -11.87 -7.24
CA LEU A 593 6.56 -10.94 -7.77
C LEU A 593 5.14 -11.53 -7.75
N TYR A 594 4.99 -12.82 -8.04
CA TYR A 594 3.71 -13.50 -7.92
C TYR A 594 3.19 -13.51 -6.48
N GLN A 595 4.06 -13.80 -5.49
CA GLN A 595 3.67 -13.76 -4.08
C GLN A 595 3.22 -12.36 -3.65
N LEU A 596 3.91 -11.31 -4.11
CA LEU A 596 3.49 -9.92 -3.89
C LEU A 596 2.11 -9.66 -4.51
N GLN A 597 1.88 -10.07 -5.75
CA GLN A 597 0.59 -9.89 -6.44
C GLN A 597 -0.56 -10.55 -5.68
N GLN A 598 -0.37 -11.73 -5.09
CA GLN A 598 -1.41 -12.41 -4.32
C GLN A 598 -1.82 -11.69 -3.03
N ARG A 599 -0.95 -10.81 -2.50
CA ARG A 599 -1.17 -10.10 -1.23
C ARG A 599 -1.55 -8.63 -1.41
N SER A 600 -1.50 -8.12 -2.63
CA SER A 600 -1.65 -6.69 -2.92
C SER A 600 -2.84 -6.39 -3.84
N GLY A 601 -3.30 -5.14 -3.85
CA GLY A 601 -4.35 -4.71 -4.76
C GLY A 601 -3.84 -4.38 -6.17
N GLU A 602 -4.77 -4.02 -7.04
CA GLU A 602 -4.55 -3.80 -8.48
C GLU A 602 -3.39 -2.85 -8.78
N GLY A 603 -3.24 -1.76 -8.01
CA GLY A 603 -2.19 -0.77 -8.22
C GLY A 603 -0.78 -1.37 -8.12
N VAL A 604 -0.52 -2.15 -7.07
CA VAL A 604 0.76 -2.84 -6.88
C VAL A 604 0.92 -3.98 -7.89
N ILE A 605 -0.17 -4.68 -8.25
CA ILE A 605 -0.13 -5.72 -9.28
C ILE A 605 0.34 -5.14 -10.62
N PHE A 606 -0.27 -4.05 -11.10
CA PHE A 606 0.15 -3.41 -12.35
C PHE A 606 1.58 -2.84 -12.26
N ALA A 607 1.95 -2.23 -11.13
CA ALA A 607 3.34 -1.79 -10.91
C ALA A 607 4.32 -2.97 -11.01
N SER A 608 3.97 -4.11 -10.41
CA SER A 608 4.81 -5.31 -10.42
C SER A 608 5.01 -5.89 -11.83
N LEU A 609 3.98 -5.86 -12.68
CA LEU A 609 4.05 -6.32 -14.07
C LEU A 609 4.94 -5.42 -14.91
N ILE A 610 4.88 -4.10 -14.71
CA ILE A 610 5.75 -3.12 -15.39
C ILE A 610 7.21 -3.34 -14.97
N VAL A 611 7.48 -3.49 -13.67
CA VAL A 611 8.82 -3.78 -13.16
C VAL A 611 9.34 -5.11 -13.71
N ALA A 612 8.49 -6.15 -13.77
CA ALA A 612 8.82 -7.45 -14.35
C ALA A 612 9.21 -7.34 -15.83
N ALA A 613 8.56 -6.48 -16.61
CA ALA A 613 8.82 -6.32 -18.04
C ALA A 613 10.11 -5.53 -18.35
N LEU A 614 10.60 -4.73 -17.39
CA LEU A 614 11.70 -3.79 -17.61
C LEU A 614 13.01 -4.46 -18.08
N PRO A 615 13.50 -5.56 -17.48
CA PRO A 615 14.75 -6.19 -17.91
C PRO A 615 14.70 -6.71 -19.35
N THR A 616 13.59 -7.34 -19.74
CA THR A 616 13.39 -7.83 -21.12
C THR A 616 13.36 -6.68 -22.11
N PHE A 617 12.68 -5.58 -21.77
CA PHE A 617 12.65 -4.36 -22.59
C PHE A 617 14.05 -3.77 -22.78
N VAL A 618 14.82 -3.65 -21.71
CA VAL A 618 16.21 -3.13 -21.75
C VAL A 618 17.08 -3.98 -22.66
N ILE A 619 17.04 -5.31 -22.50
CA ILE A 619 17.82 -6.24 -23.34
C ILE A 619 17.41 -6.12 -24.80
N PHE A 620 16.10 -6.03 -25.10
CA PHE A 620 15.62 -5.84 -26.45
C PHE A 620 16.15 -4.55 -27.09
N VAL A 621 16.10 -3.42 -26.37
CA VAL A 621 16.58 -2.11 -26.85
C VAL A 621 18.08 -2.15 -27.19
N PHE A 622 18.89 -2.87 -26.41
CA PHE A 622 20.32 -3.03 -26.70
C PHE A 622 20.59 -4.06 -27.81
N ALA A 623 19.79 -5.14 -27.90
CA ALA A 623 19.97 -6.21 -28.87
C ALA A 623 19.41 -5.89 -30.27
N GLN A 624 18.48 -4.92 -30.40
CA GLN A 624 17.76 -4.64 -31.66
C GLN A 624 18.70 -4.40 -32.86
N ASN A 625 19.82 -3.70 -32.66
CA ASN A 625 20.76 -3.38 -33.74
C ASN A 625 21.48 -4.62 -34.28
N VAL A 626 21.76 -5.61 -33.43
CA VAL A 626 22.40 -6.87 -33.82
C VAL A 626 21.40 -7.77 -34.54
N ILE A 627 20.17 -7.83 -34.04
CA ILE A 627 19.07 -8.60 -34.64
C ILE A 627 18.75 -8.09 -36.06
N MET A 628 18.66 -6.77 -36.22
CA MET A 628 18.37 -6.14 -37.52
C MET A 628 19.47 -6.39 -38.58
N ARG A 629 20.72 -6.58 -38.15
CA ARG A 629 21.83 -6.95 -39.05
C ARG A 629 21.76 -8.42 -39.49
N GLY A 630 21.22 -9.31 -38.66
CA GLY A 630 21.12 -10.74 -38.95
C GLY A 630 20.05 -11.15 -39.94
N ILE A 631 18.98 -10.36 -40.03
CA ILE A 631 17.89 -10.56 -41.00
C ILE A 631 18.35 -10.23 -42.43
N VAL A 632 19.42 -9.45 -42.58
CA VAL A 632 20.03 -9.13 -43.87
C VAL A 632 21.12 -10.17 -44.16
N VAL A 633 20.72 -11.33 -44.66
CA VAL A 633 21.67 -12.33 -45.21
C VAL A 633 22.54 -11.64 -46.27
N PRO A 634 23.89 -11.76 -46.20
CA PRO A 634 24.75 -11.33 -47.27
C PRO A 634 24.60 -12.33 -48.41
N VAL A 635 23.82 -11.97 -49.43
CA VAL A 635 23.92 -12.61 -50.74
C VAL A 635 25.16 -12.00 -51.39
N GLU A 636 26.15 -12.83 -51.68
CA GLU A 636 27.41 -12.43 -52.28
C GLU A 636 27.21 -11.61 -53.57
N LYS A 637 28.19 -10.75 -53.85
CA LYS A 637 28.35 -10.07 -55.13
C LYS A 637 29.16 -10.94 -56.08
#